data_AF-A0A1H7AK37-F1
#
_entry.id   AF-A0A1H7AK37-F1
#
_cell.length_a   1.000
_cell.length_b   1.000
_cell.length_c   1.000
_cell.angle_alpha   90.00
_cell.angle_beta   90.00
_cell.angle_gamma   90.00
#
_symmetry.space_group_name_H-M   'P 1'
#
loop_
_entity.id
_entity.type
_entity.pdbx_description
1 polymer ?
#
loop_
_entity_poly.entity_id
_entity_poly.type
_entity_poly.pdbx_seq_one_letter_code
_entity_poly.pdbx_strand_id
1 'polypeptide(L)'
;MAEKIELNISANVSEAMKDVAGFSKQYAELVREVEKPLRQVNGFRELENALEQTGRKMREARDRVRELGNAMAAAATPSQSLSAEYQQAVSSLKALERQEASQIGQLGKMRTELQAAGVDVRNLAAEQRRLAQEFSARLDAGRADAALNSARSSLGVGAIEQTQRQLVDLRQQYRLV
;
A
#
# COMPACT_ATOMS: atom_id res chain seq x y z
N MET A 1 -28.60 -57.28 2.72
CA MET A 1 -27.19 -56.89 2.89
C MET A 1 -27.18 -55.37 2.92
N ALA A 2 -26.87 -54.76 4.05
CA ALA A 2 -26.92 -53.31 4.23
C ALA A 2 -25.59 -52.71 3.76
N GLU A 3 -25.60 -52.06 2.60
CA GLU A 3 -24.41 -51.45 2.02
C GLU A 3 -24.14 -50.09 2.69
N LYS A 4 -22.90 -49.96 3.13
CA LYS A 4 -22.37 -48.90 3.99
C LYS A 4 -22.28 -47.61 3.18
N ILE A 5 -23.24 -46.71 3.37
CA ILE A 5 -23.15 -45.31 2.89
C ILE A 5 -22.19 -44.56 3.82
N GLU A 6 -20.89 -44.90 3.77
CA GLU A 6 -19.83 -44.04 4.29
C GLU A 6 -19.60 -42.94 3.25
N LEU A 7 -20.46 -41.94 3.35
CA LEU A 7 -20.55 -40.77 2.50
C LEU A 7 -19.18 -40.07 2.42
N ASN A 8 -18.69 -39.86 1.18
CA ASN A 8 -17.44 -39.18 0.81
C ASN A 8 -17.42 -37.68 1.18
N ILE A 9 -17.67 -37.34 2.45
CA ILE A 9 -17.65 -35.96 2.96
C ILE A 9 -16.21 -35.44 3.04
N SER A 10 -15.23 -36.31 3.30
CA SER A 10 -13.82 -35.93 3.45
C SER A 10 -13.15 -35.43 2.16
N ALA A 11 -13.57 -35.92 0.99
CA ALA A 11 -13.03 -35.49 -0.30
C ALA A 11 -13.50 -34.06 -0.65
N ASN A 12 -14.77 -33.75 -0.37
CA ASN A 12 -15.36 -32.43 -0.66
C ASN A 12 -14.82 -31.34 0.29
N VAL A 13 -14.51 -31.70 1.55
CA VAL A 13 -13.81 -30.82 2.49
C VAL A 13 -12.40 -30.47 1.99
N SER A 14 -11.68 -31.43 1.40
CA SER A 14 -10.32 -31.20 0.88
C SER A 14 -10.30 -30.27 -0.33
N GLU A 15 -11.30 -30.38 -1.21
CA GLU A 15 -11.46 -29.51 -2.38
C GLU A 15 -11.91 -28.09 -1.98
N ALA A 16 -12.88 -28.00 -1.05
CA ALA A 16 -13.28 -26.73 -0.45
C ALA A 16 -12.12 -26.03 0.29
N MET A 17 -11.27 -26.78 0.99
CA MET A 17 -10.06 -26.23 1.62
C MET A 17 -9.06 -25.71 0.59
N LYS A 18 -8.96 -26.36 -0.57
CA LYS A 18 -8.07 -25.95 -1.66
C LYS A 18 -8.56 -24.68 -2.36
N ASP A 19 -9.86 -24.54 -2.55
CA ASP A 19 -10.48 -23.33 -3.11
C ASP A 19 -10.39 -22.13 -2.15
N VAL A 20 -10.60 -22.36 -0.85
CA VAL A 20 -10.36 -21.34 0.19
C VAL A 20 -8.89 -20.94 0.26
N ALA A 21 -7.96 -21.89 0.12
CA ALA A 21 -6.53 -21.60 0.04
C ALA A 21 -6.17 -20.79 -1.23
N GLY A 22 -6.74 -21.15 -2.38
CA GLY A 22 -6.59 -20.40 -3.64
C GLY A 22 -7.13 -18.96 -3.54
N PHE A 23 -8.30 -18.80 -2.92
CA PHE A 23 -8.91 -17.50 -2.64
C PHE A 23 -8.02 -16.64 -1.73
N SER A 24 -7.51 -17.19 -0.62
CA SER A 24 -6.61 -16.45 0.28
C SER A 24 -5.32 -15.99 -0.42
N LYS A 25 -4.82 -16.77 -1.38
CA LYS A 25 -3.65 -16.43 -2.18
C LYS A 25 -3.94 -15.30 -3.18
N GLN A 26 -5.04 -15.41 -3.94
CA GLN A 26 -5.48 -14.36 -4.87
C GLN A 26 -5.80 -13.05 -4.13
N TYR A 27 -6.43 -13.14 -2.95
CA TYR A 27 -6.69 -12.01 -2.07
C TYR A 27 -5.39 -11.37 -1.56
N ALA A 28 -4.40 -12.17 -1.14
CA ALA A 28 -3.11 -11.66 -0.71
C ALA A 28 -2.33 -10.98 -1.84
N GLU A 29 -2.44 -11.47 -3.08
CA GLU A 29 -1.87 -10.83 -4.27
C GLU A 29 -2.58 -9.51 -4.59
N LEU A 30 -3.91 -9.49 -4.57
CA LEU A 30 -4.72 -8.29 -4.82
C LEU A 30 -4.45 -7.18 -3.79
N VAL A 31 -4.37 -7.55 -2.51
CA VAL A 31 -4.02 -6.61 -1.43
C VAL A 31 -2.61 -6.06 -1.65
N ARG A 32 -1.63 -6.90 -2.03
CA ARG A 32 -0.26 -6.46 -2.30
C ARG A 32 -0.17 -5.50 -3.49
N GLU A 33 -0.94 -5.74 -4.55
CA GLU A 33 -0.96 -4.88 -5.73
C GLU A 33 -1.45 -3.46 -5.43
N VAL A 34 -2.42 -3.30 -4.52
CA VAL A 34 -2.99 -1.98 -4.18
C VAL A 34 -2.29 -1.33 -2.99
N GLU A 35 -1.81 -2.12 -2.03
CA GLU A 35 -1.12 -1.62 -0.84
C GLU A 35 0.23 -0.95 -1.18
N LYS A 36 0.98 -1.49 -2.15
CA LYS A 36 2.29 -0.95 -2.52
C LYS A 36 2.20 0.48 -3.09
N PRO A 37 1.34 0.78 -4.09
CA PRO A 37 1.09 2.14 -4.55
C PRO A 37 0.62 3.06 -3.43
N LEU A 38 -0.32 2.61 -2.58
CA LEU A 38 -0.82 3.43 -1.47
C LEU A 38 0.30 3.83 -0.49
N ARG A 39 1.18 2.90 -0.11
CA ARG A 39 2.33 3.19 0.74
C ARG A 39 3.31 4.14 0.08
N GLN A 40 3.61 3.94 -1.20
CA GLN A 40 4.51 4.83 -1.96
C GLN A 40 3.95 6.26 -2.06
N VAL A 41 2.64 6.39 -2.28
CA VAL A 41 1.99 7.70 -2.34
C VAL A 41 2.01 8.39 -0.97
N ASN A 42 1.80 7.66 0.13
CA ASN A 42 1.93 8.23 1.47
C ASN A 42 3.35 8.70 1.76
N GLY A 43 4.37 7.88 1.44
CA GLY A 43 5.77 8.27 1.56
C GLY A 43 6.12 9.49 0.69
N PHE A 44 5.49 9.62 -0.48
CA PHE A 44 5.65 10.80 -1.34
C PHE A 44 5.15 12.07 -0.67
N ARG A 45 3.95 12.06 -0.09
CA ARG A 45 3.43 13.20 0.67
C ARG A 45 4.27 13.54 1.90
N GLU A 46 4.72 12.53 2.64
CA GLU A 46 5.58 12.74 3.80
C GLU A 46 6.89 13.43 3.39
N LEU A 47 7.47 13.01 2.26
CA LEU A 47 8.69 13.61 1.74
C LEU A 47 8.45 15.04 1.21
N GLU A 48 7.31 15.31 0.57
CA GLU A 48 6.92 16.69 0.20
C GLU A 48 6.79 17.59 1.42
N ASN A 49 6.11 17.12 2.48
CA ASN A 49 5.98 17.86 3.74
C ASN A 49 7.35 18.09 4.40
N ALA A 50 8.23 17.08 4.40
CA ALA A 50 9.59 17.20 4.91
C ALA A 50 10.41 18.21 4.09
N LEU A 51 10.25 18.23 2.77
CA LEU A 51 10.89 19.20 1.89
C LEU A 51 10.40 20.62 2.17
N GLU A 52 9.09 20.83 2.34
CA GLU A 52 8.53 22.13 2.67
C GLU A 52 9.08 22.65 4.02
N GLN A 53 9.12 21.80 5.03
CA GLN A 53 9.72 22.12 6.33
C GLN A 53 11.21 22.44 6.22
N THR A 54 11.95 21.70 5.41
CA THR A 54 13.38 21.95 5.15
C THR A 54 13.56 23.30 4.47
N GLY A 55 12.71 23.63 3.49
CA GLY A 55 12.68 24.94 2.83
C GLY A 55 12.40 26.10 3.79
N ARG A 56 11.51 25.93 4.78
CA ARG A 56 11.27 26.93 5.85
C ARG A 56 12.53 27.13 6.70
N LYS A 57 13.12 26.04 7.20
CA LYS A 57 14.37 26.08 7.99
C LYS A 57 15.54 26.69 7.23
N MET A 58 15.64 26.44 5.93
CA MET A 58 16.67 27.05 5.08
C MET A 58 16.51 28.56 4.97
N ARG A 59 15.28 29.07 4.82
CA ARG A 59 15.04 30.52 4.80
C ARG A 59 15.48 31.16 6.10
N GLU A 60 15.07 30.60 7.23
CA GLU A 60 15.49 31.05 8.57
C GLU A 60 17.01 31.00 8.73
N ALA A 61 17.68 29.92 8.28
CA ALA A 61 19.12 29.79 8.33
C ALA A 61 19.83 30.83 7.44
N ARG A 62 19.31 31.10 6.23
CA ARG A 62 19.83 32.15 5.34
C ARG A 62 19.71 33.53 5.96
N ASP A 63 18.58 33.83 6.58
CA ASP A 63 18.36 35.12 7.25
C ASP A 63 19.31 35.29 8.44
N ARG A 64 19.53 34.23 9.24
CA ARG A 64 20.49 34.25 10.34
C ARG A 64 21.94 34.43 9.88
N VAL A 65 22.35 33.77 8.79
CA VAL A 65 23.67 33.97 8.18
C VAL A 65 23.82 35.41 7.71
N ARG A 66 22.78 36.00 7.10
CA ARG A 66 22.80 37.40 6.66
C ARG A 66 22.90 38.36 7.84
N GLU A 67 22.12 38.16 8.89
CA GLU A 67 22.13 38.98 10.10
C GLU A 67 23.50 38.95 10.79
N LEU A 68 24.05 37.76 11.03
CA LEU A 68 25.38 37.60 11.61
C LEU A 68 26.48 38.17 10.71
N GLY A 69 26.35 38.02 9.39
CA GLY A 69 27.25 38.63 8.41
C GLY A 69 27.26 40.16 8.48
N ASN A 70 26.07 40.78 8.60
CA ASN A 70 25.94 42.22 8.77
C ASN A 70 26.53 42.68 10.12
N ALA A 71 26.30 41.93 11.20
CA ALA A 71 26.88 42.22 12.51
C ALA A 71 28.41 42.13 12.51
N MET A 72 28.99 41.15 11.81
CA MET A 72 30.43 41.05 11.62
C MET A 72 31.00 42.23 10.82
N ALA A 73 30.29 42.68 9.79
CA ALA A 73 30.72 43.81 8.97
C ALA A 73 30.61 45.16 9.70
N ALA A 74 29.64 45.31 10.59
CA ALA A 74 29.47 46.53 11.40
C ALA A 74 30.46 46.63 12.58
N ALA A 75 31.03 45.50 13.02
CA ALA A 75 31.99 45.46 14.12
C ALA A 75 33.41 45.79 13.63
N ALA A 76 34.05 46.81 14.22
CA ALA A 76 35.45 47.14 13.93
C ALA A 76 36.42 45.99 14.26
N THR A 77 36.12 45.22 15.31
CA THR A 77 36.82 43.99 15.68
C THR A 77 35.78 42.94 16.11
N PRO A 78 35.37 42.01 15.24
CA PRO A 78 34.36 41.01 15.59
C PRO A 78 34.85 40.12 16.74
N SER A 79 33.97 39.82 17.68
CA SER A 79 34.30 38.93 18.80
C SER A 79 34.50 37.49 18.31
N GLN A 80 35.24 36.70 19.08
CA GLN A 80 35.39 35.26 18.81
C GLN A 80 34.04 34.54 18.85
N SER A 81 33.13 34.95 19.74
CA SER A 81 31.78 34.39 19.83
C SER A 81 30.97 34.64 18.55
N LEU A 82 30.98 35.88 18.04
CA LEU A 82 30.25 36.26 16.83
C LEU A 82 30.76 35.50 15.61
N SER A 83 32.09 35.33 15.51
CA SER A 83 32.73 34.56 14.44
C SER A 83 32.33 33.08 14.49
N ALA A 84 32.28 32.49 15.68
CA ALA A 84 31.86 31.10 15.87
C ALA A 84 30.37 30.91 15.53
N GLU A 85 29.50 31.81 15.96
CA GLU A 85 28.08 31.78 15.63
C GLU A 85 27.83 31.89 14.12
N TYR A 86 28.56 32.76 13.42
CA TYR A 86 28.47 32.89 11.97
C TYR A 86 28.89 31.59 11.28
N GLN A 87 30.03 30.99 11.67
CA GLN A 87 30.49 29.72 11.12
C GLN A 87 29.50 28.58 11.37
N GLN A 88 28.88 28.55 12.56
CA GLN A 88 27.84 27.59 12.89
C GLN A 88 26.59 27.79 12.03
N ALA A 89 26.14 29.03 11.83
CA ALA A 89 25.01 29.33 10.97
C ALA A 89 25.27 28.91 9.50
N VAL A 90 26.48 29.18 8.98
CA VAL A 90 26.88 28.77 7.63
C VAL A 90 26.93 27.24 7.50
N SER A 91 27.47 26.54 8.49
CA SER A 91 27.54 25.07 8.45
C SER A 91 26.16 24.42 8.54
N SER A 92 25.25 24.99 9.36
CA SER A 92 23.85 24.58 9.44
C SER A 92 23.12 24.78 8.12
N LEU A 93 23.29 25.93 7.47
CA LEU A 93 22.71 26.20 6.15
C LEU A 93 23.19 25.17 5.12
N LYS A 94 24.50 24.91 5.05
CA LYS A 94 25.06 23.89 4.13
C LYS A 94 24.51 22.48 4.41
N ALA A 95 24.26 22.15 5.67
CA ALA A 95 23.66 20.87 6.02
C ALA A 95 22.21 20.78 5.51
N LEU A 96 21.43 21.85 5.67
CA LEU A 96 20.05 21.92 5.17
C LEU A 96 20.00 21.89 3.63
N GLU A 97 20.92 22.55 2.92
CA GLU A 97 20.99 22.51 1.45
C GLU A 97 21.29 21.09 0.94
N ARG A 98 22.19 20.35 1.62
CA ARG A 98 22.43 18.94 1.29
C ARG A 98 21.21 18.06 1.56
N GLN A 99 20.48 18.33 2.63
CA GLN A 99 19.26 17.62 2.96
C GLN A 99 18.17 17.89 1.91
N GLU A 100 17.98 19.14 1.50
CA GLU A 100 17.05 19.52 0.43
C GLU A 100 17.38 18.81 -0.88
N ALA A 101 18.65 18.83 -1.31
CA ALA A 101 19.09 18.15 -2.53
C ALA A 101 18.81 16.64 -2.49
N SER A 102 19.02 16.01 -1.33
CA SER A 102 18.69 14.60 -1.11
C SER A 102 17.18 14.34 -1.23
N GLN A 103 16.36 15.17 -0.58
CA GLN A 103 14.90 15.07 -0.61
C GLN A 103 14.35 15.26 -2.03
N ILE A 104 14.85 16.24 -2.79
CA ILE A 104 14.49 16.45 -4.20
C ILE A 104 14.85 15.22 -5.05
N GLY A 105 16.05 14.67 -4.85
CA GLY A 105 16.48 13.44 -5.55
C GLY A 105 15.58 12.25 -5.24
N GLN A 106 15.18 12.07 -3.98
CA GLN A 106 14.26 11.02 -3.55
C GLN A 106 12.85 11.23 -4.12
N LEU A 107 12.33 12.47 -4.12
CA LEU A 107 11.04 12.79 -4.76
C LEU A 107 11.05 12.48 -6.25
N GLY A 108 12.13 12.82 -6.97
CA GLY A 108 12.26 12.51 -8.39
C GLY A 108 12.21 11.01 -8.69
N LYS A 109 12.90 10.20 -7.87
CA LYS A 109 12.86 8.73 -7.98
C LYS A 109 11.46 8.19 -7.72
N MET A 110 10.85 8.59 -6.60
CA MET A 110 9.52 8.11 -6.21
C MET A 110 8.44 8.56 -7.19
N ARG A 111 8.55 9.77 -7.75
CA ARG A 111 7.68 10.22 -8.84
C ARG A 111 7.78 9.31 -10.06
N THR A 112 8.99 8.93 -10.45
CA THR A 112 9.21 8.02 -11.59
C THR A 112 8.63 6.64 -11.32
N GLU A 113 8.82 6.11 -10.12
CA GLU A 113 8.24 4.83 -9.69
C GLU A 113 6.71 4.85 -9.68
N LEU A 114 6.11 5.91 -9.14
CA LEU A 114 4.66 6.10 -9.10
C LEU A 114 4.08 6.24 -10.52
N GLN A 115 4.76 6.97 -11.40
CA GLN A 115 4.37 7.08 -12.81
C GLN A 115 4.47 5.73 -13.53
N ALA A 116 5.50 4.93 -13.26
CA ALA A 116 5.63 3.57 -13.79
C ALA A 116 4.52 2.63 -13.28
N ALA A 117 4.02 2.87 -12.07
CA ALA A 117 2.85 2.19 -11.50
C ALA A 117 1.50 2.75 -11.99
N GLY A 118 1.50 3.74 -12.91
CA GLY A 118 0.29 4.34 -13.47
C GLY A 118 -0.41 5.35 -12.55
N VAL A 119 0.24 5.80 -11.47
CA VAL A 119 -0.30 6.79 -10.52
C VAL A 119 -0.03 8.20 -11.03
N ASP A 120 -1.08 9.02 -11.16
CA ASP A 120 -0.92 10.44 -11.51
C ASP A 120 -0.50 11.27 -10.30
N VAL A 121 0.80 11.59 -10.29
CA VAL A 121 1.45 12.37 -9.22
C VAL A 121 1.05 13.86 -9.26
N ARG A 122 0.44 14.36 -10.34
CA ARG A 122 -0.02 15.76 -10.44
C ARG A 122 -1.31 16.02 -9.66
N ASN A 123 -2.11 14.98 -9.46
CA ASN A 123 -3.36 15.07 -8.71
C ASN A 123 -3.41 13.99 -7.62
N LEU A 124 -2.31 13.90 -6.86
CA LEU A 124 -2.10 12.88 -5.84
C LEU A 124 -3.25 12.79 -4.83
N ALA A 125 -3.88 13.93 -4.49
CA ALA A 125 -4.99 13.97 -3.56
C ALA A 125 -6.29 13.36 -4.08
N ALA A 126 -6.56 13.47 -5.38
CA ALA A 126 -7.67 12.77 -6.02
C ALA A 126 -7.33 11.29 -6.20
N GLU A 127 -6.10 10.98 -6.61
CA GLU A 127 -5.67 9.60 -6.85
C GLU A 127 -5.62 8.77 -5.58
N GLN A 128 -5.20 9.33 -4.44
CA GLN A 128 -5.30 8.65 -3.15
C GLN A 128 -6.72 8.33 -2.74
N ARG A 129 -7.67 9.25 -2.99
CA ARG A 129 -9.10 8.99 -2.71
C ARG A 129 -9.62 7.88 -3.59
N ARG A 130 -9.28 7.90 -4.89
CA ARG A 130 -9.62 6.86 -5.84
C ARG A 130 -9.06 5.50 -5.42
N LEU A 131 -7.76 5.42 -5.12
CA LEU A 131 -7.09 4.19 -4.69
C LEU A 131 -7.64 3.68 -3.35
N ALA A 132 -7.92 4.56 -2.39
CA ALA A 132 -8.52 4.15 -1.11
C ALA A 132 -9.95 3.61 -1.28
N GLN A 133 -10.75 4.25 -2.14
CA GLN A 133 -12.10 3.77 -2.48
C GLN A 133 -12.04 2.42 -3.22
N GLU A 134 -11.13 2.29 -4.19
CA GLU A 134 -10.92 1.05 -4.93
C GLU A 134 -10.43 -0.08 -4.01
N PHE A 135 -9.53 0.22 -3.08
CA PHE A 135 -9.09 -0.72 -2.06
C PHE A 135 -10.24 -1.17 -1.16
N SER A 136 -11.04 -0.23 -0.65
CA SER A 136 -12.21 -0.57 0.17
C SER A 136 -13.23 -1.40 -0.60
N ALA A 137 -13.54 -1.02 -1.83
CA ALA A 137 -14.48 -1.75 -2.68
C ALA A 137 -14.00 -3.18 -2.98
N ARG A 138 -12.70 -3.36 -3.27
CA ARG A 138 -12.09 -4.68 -3.48
C ARG A 138 -12.05 -5.51 -2.19
N LEU A 139 -11.80 -4.87 -1.04
CA LEU A 139 -11.84 -5.50 0.28
C LEU A 139 -13.23 -6.03 0.62
N ASP A 140 -14.26 -5.22 0.36
CA ASP A 140 -15.66 -5.56 0.62
C ASP A 140 -16.15 -6.65 -0.34
N ALA A 141 -15.76 -6.58 -1.62
CA ALA A 141 -16.04 -7.63 -2.60
C ALA A 141 -15.41 -8.98 -2.18
N GLY A 142 -14.13 -8.98 -1.78
CA GLY A 142 -13.48 -10.20 -1.30
C GLY A 142 -14.13 -10.77 -0.04
N ARG A 143 -14.56 -9.92 0.90
CA ARG A 143 -15.31 -10.36 2.08
C ARG A 143 -16.67 -10.95 1.73
N ALA A 144 -17.38 -10.34 0.78
CA ALA A 144 -18.65 -10.85 0.29
C ALA A 144 -18.48 -12.21 -0.41
N ASP A 145 -17.45 -12.38 -1.23
CA ASP A 145 -17.15 -13.65 -1.90
C ASP A 145 -16.80 -14.77 -0.90
N ALA A 146 -16.00 -14.46 0.13
CA ALA A 146 -15.68 -15.41 1.20
C ALA A 146 -16.94 -15.81 2.01
N ALA A 147 -17.80 -14.84 2.32
CA ALA A 147 -19.07 -15.08 2.99
C ALA A 147 -20.03 -15.92 2.14
N LEU A 148 -20.11 -15.65 0.83
CA LEU A 148 -20.95 -16.43 -0.11
C LEU A 148 -20.46 -17.86 -0.25
N ASN A 149 -19.15 -18.08 -0.34
CA ASN A 149 -18.58 -19.42 -0.45
C ASN A 149 -18.77 -20.23 0.84
N SER A 150 -18.55 -19.62 2.02
CA SER A 150 -18.83 -20.29 3.29
C SER A 150 -20.31 -20.61 3.49
N ALA A 151 -21.22 -19.71 3.07
CA ALA A 151 -22.65 -19.95 3.09
C ALA A 151 -23.08 -21.07 2.12
N ARG A 152 -22.51 -21.13 0.91
CA ARG A 152 -22.76 -22.22 -0.05
C ARG A 152 -22.31 -23.58 0.50
N SER A 153 -21.16 -23.61 1.18
CA SER A 153 -20.63 -24.83 1.81
C SER A 153 -21.47 -25.27 3.00
N SER A 154 -21.91 -24.35 3.87
CA SER A 154 -22.77 -24.69 5.02
C SER A 154 -24.17 -25.13 4.61
N LEU A 155 -24.69 -24.60 3.50
CA LEU A 155 -25.95 -25.00 2.90
C LEU A 155 -25.85 -26.30 2.07
N GLY A 156 -24.65 -26.88 1.91
CA GLY A 156 -24.45 -28.16 1.23
C GLY A 156 -24.80 -28.16 -0.26
N VAL A 157 -24.93 -26.98 -0.89
CA VAL A 157 -25.44 -26.83 -2.27
C VAL A 157 -24.58 -27.60 -3.28
N GLY A 158 -23.25 -27.62 -3.09
CA GLY A 158 -22.35 -28.41 -3.92
C GLY A 158 -22.55 -29.93 -3.78
N ALA A 159 -22.87 -30.41 -2.57
CA ALA A 159 -23.15 -31.82 -2.33
C ALA A 159 -24.51 -32.24 -2.93
N ILE A 160 -25.50 -31.35 -2.90
CA ILE A 160 -26.83 -31.59 -3.48
C ILE A 160 -26.74 -31.70 -5.01
N GLU A 161 -26.00 -30.82 -5.68
CA GLU A 161 -25.81 -30.89 -7.14
C GLU A 161 -25.08 -32.17 -7.58
N GLN A 162 -24.03 -32.59 -6.86
CA GLN A 162 -23.32 -33.84 -7.15
C GLN A 162 -24.22 -35.06 -6.97
N THR A 163 -25.00 -35.09 -5.88
CA THR A 163 -25.94 -36.19 -5.60
C THR A 163 -27.02 -36.28 -6.70
N GLN A 164 -27.51 -35.15 -7.19
CA GLN A 164 -28.48 -35.12 -8.28
C GLN A 164 -27.90 -35.65 -9.60
N ARG A 165 -26.65 -35.32 -9.94
CA ARG A 165 -25.99 -35.86 -11.15
C ARG A 165 -25.80 -37.37 -11.05
N GLN A 166 -25.33 -37.87 -9.91
CA GLN A 166 -25.16 -39.31 -9.69
C GLN A 166 -26.50 -40.06 -9.77
N LEU A 167 -27.59 -39.49 -9.28
CA LEU A 167 -28.93 -40.08 -9.41
C LEU A 167 -29.42 -40.13 -10.86
N VAL A 168 -29.09 -39.13 -11.68
CA VAL A 168 -29.43 -39.13 -13.12
C VAL A 168 -28.63 -40.19 -13.86
N ASP A 169 -27.33 -40.30 -13.62
CA ASP A 169 -26.46 -41.31 -14.23
C ASP A 169 -26.90 -42.72 -13.84
N LEU A 170 -27.23 -42.93 -12.57
CA LEU A 170 -27.72 -44.21 -12.08
C LEU A 170 -29.06 -44.59 -12.74
N ARG A 171 -29.99 -43.63 -12.90
CA ARG A 171 -31.24 -43.87 -13.66
C ARG A 171 -31.01 -44.20 -15.12
N GLN A 172 -30.00 -43.60 -15.76
CA GLN A 172 -29.66 -43.93 -17.14
C GLN A 172 -29.10 -45.35 -17.25
N GLN A 173 -28.28 -45.78 -16.28
CA GLN A 173 -27.76 -47.15 -16.22
C GLN A 173 -28.87 -48.21 -16.04
N TYR A 174 -29.85 -47.96 -15.17
CA TYR A 174 -30.98 -48.88 -14.97
C TYR A 174 -32.00 -48.90 -16.12
N ARG A 175 -31.90 -48.01 -17.10
CA ARG A 175 -32.80 -47.96 -18.27
C ARG A 175 -32.24 -48.72 -19.49
N LEU A 176 -30.99 -49.19 -19.41
CA LEU A 176 -30.29 -49.92 -20.46
C LEU A 176 -30.12 -51.42 -20.16
N VAL A 177 -30.79 -51.93 -19.12
CA VAL A 177 -30.90 -53.35 -18.75
C VAL A 177 -32.37 -53.76 -18.83
#